data_AF-A0A7G8G6D4-F1
#
_entry.id   AF-A0A7G8G6D4-F1
#
_cell.length_a   1.000
_cell.length_b   1.000
_cell.length_c   1.000
_cell.angle_alpha   90.00
_cell.angle_beta   90.00
_cell.angle_gamma   90.00
#
_symmetry.space_group_name_H-M   'P 1'
#
loop_
_entity.id
_entity.type
_entity.pdbx_description
1 polymer ?
#
loop_
_entity_poly.entity_id
_entity_poly.type
_entity_poly.pdbx_seq_one_letter_code
_entity_poly.pdbx_strand_id
1 'polypeptide(L)'
;MLLVSLMGTSALAQNFQTIDRVDGWLIERKVDREQNHVCRASLPGGGSWFSARVRLDLNDALVVPKGLTTPNTASVDSARKALHLCRSSLLYF
;
A
#
# COMPACT_ATOMS: atom_id res chain seq x y z
N MET A 1 24.37 30.16 -16.58
CA MET A 1 23.31 29.94 -15.57
C MET A 1 23.32 28.48 -15.19
N LEU A 2 23.73 28.17 -13.96
CA LEU A 2 23.71 26.81 -13.42
C LEU A 2 22.42 26.67 -12.60
N LEU A 3 21.35 26.12 -13.19
CA LEU A 3 20.18 25.71 -12.42
C LEU A 3 20.54 24.39 -11.71
N VAL A 4 21.04 24.51 -10.48
CA VAL A 4 21.08 23.39 -9.55
C VAL A 4 19.64 23.02 -9.24
N SER A 5 19.18 21.93 -9.84
CA SER A 5 17.86 21.36 -9.59
C SER A 5 17.78 20.98 -8.12
N LEU A 6 16.92 21.65 -7.35
CA LEU A 6 16.48 21.16 -6.04
C LEU A 6 15.67 19.88 -6.25
N MET A 7 16.35 18.76 -6.49
CA MET A 7 15.78 17.46 -6.15
C MET A 7 15.92 17.30 -4.65
N GLY A 8 15.05 18.01 -3.91
CA GLY A 8 14.80 17.65 -2.52
C GLY A 8 14.37 16.21 -2.53
N THR A 9 15.24 15.30 -2.08
CA THR A 9 14.85 13.92 -1.79
C THR A 9 13.84 14.02 -0.68
N SER A 10 12.56 14.07 -1.04
CA SER A 10 11.47 14.23 -0.10
C SER A 10 11.56 13.05 0.86
N ALA A 11 11.96 13.30 2.10
CA ALA A 11 11.97 12.28 3.15
C ALA A 11 10.57 11.63 3.31
N LEU A 12 9.52 12.33 2.84
CA LEU A 12 8.16 11.80 2.66
C LEU A 12 8.05 10.60 1.69
N ALA A 13 8.90 10.52 0.66
CA ALA A 13 8.87 9.43 -0.34
C ALA A 13 9.34 8.08 0.23
N GLN A 14 10.05 8.09 1.37
CA GLN A 14 10.51 6.85 2.03
C GLN A 14 9.40 6.17 2.86
N ASN A 15 8.38 6.92 3.27
CA ASN A 15 7.24 6.39 4.00
C ASN A 15 6.12 5.99 3.05
N PHE A 16 5.36 4.97 3.44
CA PHE A 16 4.14 4.61 2.74
C PHE A 16 3.10 5.73 2.87
N GLN A 17 2.63 6.23 1.73
CA GLN A 17 1.56 7.21 1.61
C GLN A 17 0.28 6.50 1.19
N THR A 18 -0.86 6.85 1.79
CA THR A 18 -2.16 6.38 1.31
C THR A 18 -2.44 6.99 -0.05
N ILE A 19 -2.74 6.17 -1.04
CA ILE A 19 -3.09 6.61 -2.39
C ILE A 19 -4.57 6.38 -2.70
N ASP A 20 -5.20 5.39 -2.05
CA ASP A 20 -6.60 5.03 -2.29
C ASP A 20 -7.22 4.34 -1.07
N ARG A 21 -8.56 4.29 -1.05
CA ARG A 21 -9.37 3.52 -0.12
C ARG A 21 -10.48 2.78 -0.85
N VAL A 22 -10.45 1.46 -0.83
CA VAL A 22 -11.46 0.60 -1.47
C VAL A 22 -12.03 -0.39 -0.47
N ASP A 23 -13.35 -0.45 -0.32
CA ASP A 23 -14.04 -1.39 0.59
C ASP A 23 -13.45 -1.45 2.01
N GLY A 24 -13.01 -0.30 2.53
CA GLY A 24 -12.39 -0.15 3.84
C GLY A 24 -10.88 -0.46 3.89
N TRP A 25 -10.28 -0.97 2.82
CA TRP A 25 -8.83 -1.19 2.71
C TRP A 25 -8.10 0.11 2.43
N LEU A 26 -6.96 0.30 3.09
CA LEU A 26 -5.97 1.29 2.71
C LEU A 26 -5.07 0.70 1.64
N ILE A 27 -4.92 1.42 0.54
CA ILE A 27 -3.90 1.16 -0.47
C ILE A 27 -2.82 2.21 -0.31
N GLU A 28 -1.59 1.76 -0.10
CA GLU A 28 -0.47 2.63 0.18
C GLU A 28 0.69 2.36 -0.77
N ARG A 29 1.43 3.40 -1.12
CA ARG A 29 2.61 3.34 -1.97
C ARG A 29 3.78 4.09 -1.33
N LYS A 30 4.99 3.57 -1.52
CA LYS A 30 6.23 4.30 -1.31
C LYS A 30 7.17 4.14 -2.51
N VAL A 31 8.19 4.97 -2.56
CA VAL A 31 9.36 4.77 -3.43
C VAL A 31 10.47 4.22 -2.54
N ASP A 32 11.04 3.07 -2.90
CA ASP A 32 12.15 2.50 -2.14
C ASP A 32 13.50 3.12 -2.53
N ARG A 33 14.60 2.60 -1.95
CA ARG A 33 15.94 3.14 -2.18
C ARG A 33 16.45 2.90 -3.61
N GLU A 34 15.89 1.93 -4.31
CA GLU A 34 16.22 1.57 -5.69
C GLU A 34 15.29 2.28 -6.68
N GLN A 35 14.45 3.21 -6.20
CA GLN A 35 13.42 3.92 -6.97
C GLN A 35 12.29 3.03 -7.48
N ASN A 36 12.10 1.84 -6.89
CA ASN A 36 10.94 1.01 -7.21
C ASN A 36 9.69 1.49 -6.47
N HIS A 37 8.55 1.34 -7.12
CA HIS A 37 7.25 1.55 -6.49
C HIS A 37 6.85 0.32 -5.70
N VAL A 38 6.74 0.48 -4.38
CA VAL A 38 6.28 -0.59 -3.50
C VAL A 38 4.88 -0.26 -3.01
N CYS A 39 3.95 -1.16 -3.29
CA CYS A 39 2.54 -1.03 -2.90
C CYS A 39 2.17 -2.07 -1.85
N ARG A 40 1.25 -1.69 -0.96
CA ARG A 40 0.67 -2.60 0.04
C ARG A 40 -0.81 -2.28 0.28
N ALA A 41 -1.54 -3.28 0.76
CA ALA A 41 -2.94 -3.14 1.15
C ALA A 41 -3.15 -3.65 2.58
N SER A 42 -3.88 -2.90 3.42
CA SER A 42 -4.29 -3.36 4.75
C SER A 42 -5.61 -2.74 5.20
N LEU A 43 -6.34 -3.46 6.04
CA LEU A 43 -7.48 -2.87 6.75
C LEU A 43 -6.97 -2.03 7.93
N PRO A 44 -7.43 -0.78 8.09
CA PRO A 44 -7.11 0.06 9.23
C PRO A 44 -7.90 -0.42 10.46
N GLY A 45 -7.50 -1.56 11.02
CA GLY A 45 -8.12 -2.18 12.19
C GLY A 45 -7.29 -3.34 12.70
N GLY A 46 -7.22 -3.52 14.02
CA GLY A 46 -6.47 -4.61 14.66
C GLY A 46 -5.05 -4.28 15.15
N GLY A 47 -4.53 -3.08 14.84
CA GLY A 47 -3.27 -2.60 15.40
C GLY A 47 -2.76 -1.30 14.76
N SER A 48 -1.88 -0.58 15.46
CA SER A 48 -1.23 0.63 14.96
C SER A 48 -0.17 0.31 13.89
N TRP A 49 0.42 -0.88 13.94
CA TRP A 49 1.47 -1.36 13.03
C TRP A 49 0.91 -2.19 11.88
N PHE A 50 1.53 -2.11 10.69
CA PHE A 50 1.08 -2.84 9.49
C PHE A 50 1.02 -4.35 9.68
N SER A 51 2.01 -4.96 10.34
CA SER A 51 2.05 -6.41 10.58
C SER A 51 0.96 -6.90 11.55
N ALA A 52 0.38 -5.99 12.34
CA ALA A 52 -0.72 -6.28 13.26
C ALA A 52 -2.10 -6.13 12.60
N ARG A 53 -2.17 -5.78 11.32
CA ARG A 53 -3.42 -5.59 10.57
C ARG A 53 -3.71 -6.78 9.66
N VAL A 54 -4.98 -6.95 9.31
CA VAL A 54 -5.36 -7.76 8.16
C VAL A 54 -4.79 -7.11 6.90
N ARG A 55 -4.07 -7.88 6.09
CA ARG A 55 -3.28 -7.35 4.97
C ARG A 55 -3.15 -8.36 3.83
N LEU A 56 -2.75 -7.85 2.66
CA LEU A 56 -2.23 -8.68 1.57
C LEU A 56 -0.71 -8.76 1.69
N ASP A 57 -0.13 -9.94 1.50
CA ASP A 57 1.32 -10.11 1.42
C ASP A 57 1.86 -9.85 -0.01
N LEU A 58 3.14 -10.14 -0.22
CA LEU A 58 3.80 -9.91 -1.51
C LEU A 58 3.26 -10.78 -2.64
N ASN A 59 2.59 -11.89 -2.31
CA ASN A 59 1.96 -12.82 -3.25
C ASN A 59 0.44 -12.62 -3.33
N ASP A 60 -0.07 -11.51 -2.81
CA ASP A 60 -1.50 -11.19 -2.72
C ASP A 60 -2.33 -12.20 -1.92
N ALA A 61 -1.66 -12.96 -1.06
CA ALA A 61 -2.31 -13.85 -0.10
C ALA A 61 -2.86 -13.02 1.07
N LEU A 62 -4.06 -13.38 1.50
CA LEU A 62 -4.72 -12.77 2.66
C LEU A 62 -4.04 -13.25 3.94
N VAL A 63 -3.50 -12.31 4.70
CA VAL A 63 -2.95 -12.56 6.04
C VAL A 63 -3.87 -11.93 7.07
N VAL A 64 -4.42 -12.79 7.94
CA VAL A 64 -5.28 -12.39 9.07
C VAL A 64 -4.53 -12.69 10.37
N PRO A 65 -4.04 -11.67 11.11
CA PRO A 65 -3.49 -11.86 12.43
C PRO A 65 -4.46 -12.55 13.39
N LYS A 66 -3.93 -13.31 14.36
CA LYS A 66 -4.72 -14.00 15.38
C LYS A 66 -5.64 -13.02 16.11
N GLY A 67 -6.91 -13.38 16.25
CA GLY A 67 -7.90 -12.59 16.97
C GLY A 67 -8.59 -11.51 16.14
N LEU A 68 -8.26 -11.40 14.84
CA LEU A 68 -8.98 -10.53 13.91
C LEU A 68 -9.96 -11.33 13.03
N THR A 69 -11.00 -10.65 12.59
CA THR A 69 -12.02 -11.24 11.72
C THR A 69 -11.51 -11.31 10.28
N THR A 70 -11.76 -12.45 9.64
CA THR A 70 -11.48 -12.61 8.21
C THR A 70 -12.49 -11.77 7.40
N PRO A 71 -12.03 -10.84 6.53
CA PRO A 71 -12.92 -10.06 5.67
C PRO A 71 -13.60 -10.96 4.64
N ASN A 72 -14.75 -10.51 4.12
CA ASN A 72 -15.46 -11.23 3.08
C ASN A 72 -14.66 -11.25 1.75
N THR A 73 -14.89 -12.28 0.94
CA THR A 73 -14.13 -12.51 -0.30
C THR A 73 -14.20 -11.34 -1.28
N ALA A 74 -15.38 -10.72 -1.46
CA ALA A 74 -15.55 -9.61 -2.41
C ALA A 74 -14.68 -8.40 -2.03
N SER A 75 -14.64 -8.04 -0.74
CA SER A 75 -13.78 -6.97 -0.23
C SER A 75 -12.29 -7.29 -0.43
N VAL A 76 -11.89 -8.55 -0.26
CA VAL A 76 -10.50 -8.99 -0.51
C VAL A 76 -10.17 -8.89 -2.00
N ASP A 77 -11.09 -9.26 -2.88
CA ASP A 77 -10.88 -9.20 -4.34
C ASP A 77 -10.78 -7.76 -4.83
N SER A 78 -11.59 -6.83 -4.30
CA SER A 78 -11.44 -5.40 -4.54
C SER A 78 -10.06 -4.88 -4.13
N ALA A 79 -9.58 -5.28 -2.96
CA ALA A 79 -8.25 -4.91 -2.47
C ALA A 79 -7.13 -5.47 -3.35
N ARG A 80 -7.25 -6.71 -3.85
CA ARG A 80 -6.29 -7.31 -4.80
C ARG A 80 -6.26 -6.55 -6.12
N LYS A 81 -7.42 -6.20 -6.67
CA LYS A 81 -7.51 -5.41 -7.91
C LYS A 81 -6.85 -4.05 -7.74
N ALA A 82 -7.15 -3.35 -6.67
CA ALA A 82 -6.56 -2.06 -6.33
C ALA A 82 -5.03 -2.16 -6.14
N LEU A 83 -4.56 -3.20 -5.44
CA LEU A 83 -3.13 -3.46 -5.25
C LEU A 83 -2.42 -3.79 -6.57
N HIS A 84 -3.08 -4.51 -7.47
CA HIS A 84 -2.58 -4.78 -8.82
C HIS A 84 -2.43 -3.49 -9.64
N LEU A 85 -3.45 -2.63 -9.64
CA LEU A 85 -3.41 -1.31 -10.29
C LEU A 85 -2.31 -0.41 -9.70
N CYS A 86 -2.12 -0.48 -8.38
CA CYS A 86 -1.02 0.20 -7.71
C CYS A 86 0.34 -0.18 -8.27
N ARG A 87 0.54 -1.47 -8.60
CA ARG A 87 1.82 -1.98 -9.07
C ARG A 87 2.00 -1.78 -10.57
N SER A 88 0.92 -1.79 -11.35
CA SER A 88 0.98 -1.72 -12.82
C SER A 88 1.15 -0.30 -13.36
N SER A 89 0.78 0.73 -12.60
CA SER A 89 0.77 2.11 -13.11
C SER A 89 1.19 3.13 -12.05
N LEU A 90 2.03 4.08 -12.47
CA LEU A 90 2.33 5.29 -11.71
C LEU A 90 1.07 6.11 -11.39
N LEU A 91 0.12 6.13 -12.31
CA LEU A 91 -1.03 7.02 -12.25
C LEU A 91 -2.27 6.39 -11.60
N TYR A 92 -2.26 5.07 -11.34
CA TYR A 92 -3.36 4.36 -10.70
C TYR A 92 -4.69 4.52 -11.48
N PHE A 93 -4.70 4.10 -12.75
CA PHE A 93 -5.87 4.09 -13.64
C PHE A 93 -6.16 2.68 -14.14
#